data_AF-A0A7S2DQB2-F1
#
_entry.id   AF-A0A7S2DQB2-F1
#
_cell.length_a   1.000
_cell.length_b   1.000
_cell.length_c   1.000
_cell.angle_alpha   90.00
_cell.angle_beta   90.00
_cell.angle_gamma   90.00
#
_symmetry.space_group_name_H-M   'P 1'
#
loop_
_entity.id
_entity.type
_entity.pdbx_description
1 polymer ?
#
loop_
_entity_poly.entity_id
_entity_poly.type
_entity_poly.pdbx_seq_one_letter_code
_entity_poly.pdbx_strand_id
1 'polypeptide(L)'
;AAFKSLWEELIAPSDFFVRADYDNFLGINVSAANKEDHMNWSGFVLAKLRLLPVQLGRQPLSRIHLYPHEFQSHILPTPPTDGSVNTSVFIAFVHDKAKLKDQNLDLTFLMQKFKAELFNSNFTAS
;
A
#
# COMPACT_ATOMS: atom_id res chain seq x y z
N ALA A 1 -7.72 -28.45 -26.02
CA ALA A 1 -8.75 -27.60 -25.38
C ALA A 1 -8.48 -27.45 -23.88
N ALA A 2 -8.51 -28.54 -23.09
CA ALA A 2 -8.32 -28.49 -21.62
C ALA A 2 -6.98 -27.90 -21.14
N PHE A 3 -5.87 -28.14 -21.85
CA PHE A 3 -4.59 -27.53 -21.51
C PHE A 3 -4.56 -26.02 -21.72
N LYS A 4 -5.28 -25.51 -22.73
CA LYS A 4 -5.31 -24.07 -23.04
C LYS A 4 -6.09 -23.31 -21.98
N SER A 5 -7.23 -23.85 -21.54
CA SER A 5 -8.05 -23.24 -20.48
C SER A 5 -7.34 -23.20 -19.12
N LEU A 6 -6.53 -24.21 -18.79
CA LEU A 6 -5.73 -24.22 -17.56
C LEU A 6 -4.69 -23.09 -17.56
N TRP A 7 -4.00 -22.87 -18.68
CA TRP A 7 -3.02 -21.79 -18.80
C TRP A 7 -3.67 -20.42 -18.75
N GLU A 8 -4.83 -20.25 -19.40
CA GLU A 8 -5.61 -19.00 -19.36
C GLU A 8 -6.06 -18.66 -17.93
N GLU A 9 -6.44 -19.66 -17.12
CA GLU A 9 -6.80 -19.47 -15.71
C GLU A 9 -5.58 -19.10 -14.86
N LEU A 10 -4.43 -19.74 -15.07
CA LEU A 10 -3.21 -19.49 -14.28
C LEU A 10 -2.67 -18.06 -14.48
N ILE A 11 -2.81 -17.50 -15.67
CA ILE A 11 -2.36 -16.15 -16.01
C ILE A 11 -3.47 -15.10 -15.88
N ALA A 12 -4.66 -15.51 -15.42
CA ALA A 12 -5.77 -14.60 -15.26
C ALA A 12 -5.38 -13.47 -14.28
N PRO A 13 -5.84 -12.22 -14.52
CA PRO A 13 -5.59 -11.12 -13.61
C PRO A 13 -6.05 -11.44 -12.19
N SER A 14 -5.30 -10.96 -11.20
CA SER A 14 -5.67 -11.15 -9.80
C SER A 14 -6.98 -10.44 -9.47
N ASP A 15 -7.78 -11.10 -8.65
CA ASP A 15 -9.01 -10.61 -8.02
C ASP A 15 -8.79 -9.67 -6.83
N PHE A 16 -7.57 -9.15 -6.62
CA PHE A 16 -7.16 -8.44 -5.40
C PHE A 16 -8.17 -7.43 -4.85
N PHE A 17 -8.73 -6.54 -5.69
CA PHE A 17 -9.66 -5.49 -5.25
C PHE A 17 -11.11 -5.95 -5.07
N VAL A 18 -11.45 -7.13 -5.59
CA VAL A 18 -12.81 -7.70 -5.53
C VAL A 18 -12.88 -8.95 -4.66
N ARG A 19 -11.75 -9.34 -4.07
CA ARG A 19 -11.67 -10.55 -3.25
C ARG A 19 -12.50 -10.37 -1.98
N ALA A 20 -13.45 -11.29 -1.79
CA ALA A 20 -14.45 -11.19 -0.73
C ALA A 20 -13.92 -11.39 0.70
N ASP A 21 -12.70 -11.91 0.86
CA ASP A 21 -12.08 -12.12 2.18
C ASP A 21 -11.24 -10.94 2.66
N TYR A 22 -11.10 -9.88 1.86
CA TYR A 22 -10.48 -8.63 2.28
C TYR A 22 -11.53 -7.71 2.88
N ASP A 23 -11.37 -7.37 4.16
CA ASP A 23 -12.31 -6.53 4.88
C ASP A 23 -12.12 -5.06 4.52
N ASN A 24 -10.87 -4.62 4.33
CA ASN A 24 -10.52 -3.22 4.09
C ASN A 24 -9.27 -3.07 3.22
N PHE A 25 -9.15 -1.91 2.58
CA PHE A 25 -7.97 -1.48 1.84
C PHE A 25 -7.42 -0.16 2.39
N LEU A 26 -6.09 -0.04 2.38
CA LEU A 26 -5.38 1.20 2.63
C LEU A 26 -4.67 1.63 1.35
N GLY A 27 -5.04 2.82 0.85
CA GLY A 27 -4.35 3.49 -0.24
C GLY A 27 -3.26 4.42 0.31
N ILE A 28 -2.07 4.36 -0.25
CA ILE A 28 -0.94 5.20 0.11
C ILE A 28 -0.52 5.98 -1.14
N ASN A 29 -0.61 7.30 -1.06
CA ASN A 29 -0.24 8.19 -2.15
C ASN A 29 1.17 8.73 -1.91
N VAL A 30 2.02 8.56 -2.92
CA VAL A 30 3.39 9.05 -2.97
C VAL A 30 3.44 10.09 -4.06
N SER A 31 3.84 11.32 -3.71
CA SER A 31 3.92 12.43 -4.66
C SER A 31 5.25 13.14 -4.53
N ALA A 32 5.72 13.68 -5.65
CA ALA A 32 6.90 14.53 -5.72
C ALA A 32 6.74 15.61 -6.81
N ALA A 33 7.57 16.64 -6.75
CA ALA A 33 7.51 17.79 -7.65
C ALA A 33 7.98 17.47 -9.08
N ASN A 34 8.83 16.45 -9.25
CA ASN A 34 9.33 16.01 -10.55
C ASN A 34 9.51 14.48 -10.57
N LYS A 35 9.79 13.94 -11.76
CA LYS A 35 9.90 12.50 -12.00
C LYS A 35 11.10 11.84 -11.32
N GLU A 36 12.23 12.52 -11.23
CA GLU A 36 13.45 11.95 -10.63
C GLU A 36 13.28 11.80 -9.11
N ASP A 37 12.82 12.84 -8.45
CA ASP A 37 12.50 12.81 -7.02
C ASP A 37 11.41 11.78 -6.73
N HIS A 38 10.39 11.70 -7.60
CA HIS A 38 9.34 10.70 -7.46
C HIS A 38 9.90 9.28 -7.51
N MET A 39 10.79 8.97 -8.45
CA MET A 39 11.38 7.63 -8.58
C MET A 39 12.18 7.24 -7.33
N ASN A 40 12.98 8.15 -6.80
CA ASN A 40 13.75 7.92 -5.58
C ASN A 40 12.82 7.77 -4.35
N TRP A 41 11.83 8.65 -4.25
CA TRP A 41 10.90 8.69 -3.12
C TRP A 41 9.96 7.47 -3.10
N SER A 42 9.35 7.12 -4.24
CA SER A 42 8.47 5.95 -4.33
C SER A 42 9.22 4.66 -4.08
N GLY A 43 10.44 4.52 -4.61
CA GLY A 43 11.31 3.38 -4.33
C GLY A 43 11.61 3.22 -2.82
N PHE A 44 11.95 4.32 -2.15
CA PHE A 44 12.19 4.32 -0.70
C PHE A 44 10.93 3.96 0.10
N VAL A 45 9.79 4.59 -0.21
CA VAL A 45 8.52 4.31 0.48
C VAL A 45 8.13 2.86 0.30
N LEU A 46 8.20 2.32 -0.93
CA LEU A 46 7.90 0.92 -1.22
C LEU A 46 8.80 -0.06 -0.44
N ALA A 47 10.09 0.24 -0.33
CA ALA A 47 11.01 -0.58 0.45
C ALA A 47 10.61 -0.65 1.93
N LYS A 48 10.17 0.48 2.51
CA LYS A 48 9.68 0.55 3.90
C LYS A 48 8.30 -0.09 4.07
N LEU A 49 7.42 0.02 3.08
CA LEU A 49 6.09 -0.61 3.10
C LEU A 49 6.17 -2.13 3.18
N ARG A 50 7.18 -2.75 2.57
CA ARG A 50 7.41 -4.20 2.71
C ARG A 50 7.69 -4.64 4.15
N LEU A 51 8.14 -3.73 5.02
CA LEU A 51 8.37 -3.98 6.44
C LEU A 51 7.14 -3.68 7.31
N LEU A 52 6.12 -3.02 6.75
CA LEU A 52 4.90 -2.64 7.46
C LEU A 52 4.15 -3.85 8.07
N PRO A 53 4.07 -5.03 7.44
CA PRO A 53 3.45 -6.21 8.07
C PRO A 53 4.08 -6.58 9.41
N VAL A 54 5.41 -6.41 9.54
CA VAL A 54 6.13 -6.66 10.81
C VAL A 54 5.71 -5.63 11.87
N GLN A 55 5.59 -4.36 11.49
CA GLN A 55 5.15 -3.30 12.39
C GLN A 55 3.69 -3.47 12.82
N LEU A 56 2.85 -4.01 11.93
CA LEU A 56 1.44 -4.30 12.15
C LEU A 56 1.19 -5.62 12.90
N GLY A 57 2.21 -6.44 13.17
CA GLY A 57 2.06 -7.78 13.73
C GLY A 57 1.41 -7.87 15.13
N ARG A 58 1.20 -6.74 15.82
CA ARG A 58 0.45 -6.66 17.10
C ARG A 58 -1.02 -6.27 16.93
N GLN A 59 -1.42 -5.85 15.73
CA GLN A 59 -2.80 -5.49 15.45
C GLN A 59 -3.68 -6.74 15.32
N PRO A 60 -5.01 -6.61 15.51
CA PRO A 60 -5.97 -7.70 15.31
C PRO A 60 -6.18 -7.99 13.81
N LEU A 61 -5.09 -8.26 13.09
CA LEU A 61 -5.03 -8.58 11.68
C LEU A 61 -4.54 -10.02 11.52
N SER A 62 -5.21 -10.79 10.66
CA SER A 62 -4.82 -12.15 10.32
C SER A 62 -3.91 -12.20 9.09
N ARG A 63 -4.15 -11.31 8.10
CA ARG A 63 -3.33 -11.19 6.89
C ARG A 63 -3.22 -9.74 6.43
N ILE A 64 -2.08 -9.41 5.84
CA ILE A 64 -1.76 -8.10 5.26
C ILE A 64 -1.12 -8.35 3.90
N HIS A 65 -1.76 -7.90 2.83
CA HIS A 65 -1.30 -8.15 1.47
C HIS A 65 -1.03 -6.83 0.76
N LEU A 66 0.24 -6.59 0.41
CA LEU A 66 0.64 -5.46 -0.43
C LEU A 66 0.40 -5.80 -1.90
N TYR A 67 -0.33 -4.94 -2.61
CA TYR A 67 -0.46 -5.07 -4.06
C TYR A 67 0.86 -4.69 -4.74
N PRO A 68 1.39 -5.51 -5.67
CA PRO A 68 2.74 -5.32 -6.20
C PRO A 68 2.87 -4.18 -7.20
N HIS A 69 1.76 -3.64 -7.72
CA HIS A 69 1.79 -2.60 -8.73
C HIS A 69 1.42 -1.22 -8.18
N GLU A 70 2.14 -0.24 -8.73
CA GLU A 70 1.91 1.18 -8.58
C GLU A 70 0.82 1.63 -9.56
N PHE A 71 -0.10 2.47 -9.09
CA PHE A 71 -1.12 3.10 -9.93
C PHE A 71 -0.81 4.59 -10.07
N GLN A 72 -0.85 5.13 -11.29
CA GLN A 72 -0.82 6.57 -11.45
C GLN A 72 -2.05 7.20 -10.81
N SER A 73 -1.83 8.19 -9.94
CA SER A 73 -2.90 8.81 -9.17
C SER A 73 -3.10 10.26 -9.57
N HIS A 74 -4.34 10.63 -9.82
CA HIS A 74 -4.73 12.02 -10.04
C HIS A 74 -5.14 12.72 -8.73
N ILE A 75 -5.03 12.03 -7.58
CA ILE A 75 -5.43 12.57 -6.27
C ILE A 75 -4.27 13.37 -5.68
N LEU A 76 -4.23 14.66 -5.98
CA LEU A 76 -3.19 15.55 -5.48
C LEU A 76 -3.68 16.33 -4.24
N PRO A 77 -2.91 16.38 -3.14
CA PRO A 77 -3.26 17.18 -1.96
C PRO A 77 -3.22 18.70 -2.20
N THR A 78 -2.52 19.12 -3.25
CA THR A 78 -2.24 20.50 -3.64
C THR A 78 -2.41 20.62 -5.16
N PRO A 79 -2.69 21.82 -5.69
CA PRO A 79 -2.72 22.01 -7.14
C PRO A 79 -1.39 21.48 -7.75
N PRO A 80 -1.45 20.62 -8.78
CA PRO A 80 -0.25 20.12 -9.44
C PRO A 80 0.56 21.29 -9.95
N THR A 81 1.83 21.38 -9.55
CA THR A 81 2.82 22.11 -10.33
C THR A 81 3.07 21.34 -11.62
N ASP A 82 3.44 22.09 -12.67
CA ASP A 82 3.89 21.49 -13.92
C ASP A 82 5.06 20.54 -13.64
N GLY A 83 4.92 19.27 -14.05
CA GLY A 83 5.89 18.21 -13.78
C GLY A 83 5.67 17.36 -12.51
N SER A 84 4.68 17.65 -11.67
CA SER A 84 4.38 16.82 -10.48
C SER A 84 3.96 15.39 -10.87
N VAL A 85 4.45 14.41 -10.11
CA VAL A 85 4.19 12.98 -10.34
C VAL A 85 3.61 12.38 -9.06
N ASN A 86 2.60 11.51 -9.22
CA ASN A 86 1.92 10.86 -8.11
C ASN A 86 1.57 9.42 -8.44
N THR A 87 1.86 8.55 -7.47
CA THR A 87 1.55 7.14 -7.51
C THR A 87 0.80 6.73 -6.24
N SER A 88 -0.23 5.90 -6.42
CA SER A 88 -0.92 5.18 -5.36
C SER A 88 -0.45 3.73 -5.29
N VAL A 89 -0.32 3.22 -4.07
CA VAL A 89 -0.13 1.80 -3.78
C VAL A 89 -1.18 1.34 -2.78
N PHE A 90 -1.56 0.07 -2.85
CA PHE A 90 -2.67 -0.47 -2.07
C PHE A 90 -2.25 -1.64 -1.19
N ILE A 91 -2.80 -1.67 0.01
CA ILE A 91 -2.62 -2.75 0.99
C ILE A 91 -4.01 -3.25 1.38
N ALA A 92 -4.23 -4.55 1.27
CA ALA A 92 -5.42 -5.20 1.76
C ALA A 92 -5.20 -5.78 3.17
N PHE A 93 -6.24 -5.71 3.99
CA PHE A 93 -6.25 -6.25 5.33
C PHE A 93 -7.34 -7.31 5.49
N VAL A 94 -7.00 -8.35 6.25
CA VAL A 94 -7.95 -9.34 6.75
C VAL A 94 -7.94 -9.26 8.26
N HIS A 95 -9.10 -9.02 8.86
CA HIS A 95 -9.25 -8.91 10.29
C HIS A 95 -9.13 -10.27 10.97
N ASP A 96 -8.57 -10.29 12.17
CA ASP A 96 -8.72 -11.40 13.10
C ASP A 96 -9.98 -11.16 13.94
N LYS A 97 -11.11 -11.72 13.50
CA LYS A 97 -12.43 -11.48 14.12
C LYS A 97 -12.45 -11.83 15.62
N ALA A 98 -11.68 -12.84 16.04
CA ALA A 98 -11.59 -13.24 17.44
C ALA A 98 -10.87 -12.20 18.30
N LYS A 99 -9.83 -11.55 17.76
CA LYS A 99 -9.09 -10.48 18.45
C LYS A 99 -9.78 -9.13 18.38
N LEU A 100 -10.45 -8.84 17.27
CA LEU A 100 -11.09 -7.55 17.01
C LEU A 100 -12.37 -7.36 17.84
N LYS A 101 -13.10 -8.44 18.19
CA LYS A 101 -14.31 -8.41 19.04
C LYS A 101 -15.31 -7.32 18.63
N ASP A 102 -15.58 -7.21 17.33
CA ASP A 102 -16.47 -6.21 16.72
C ASP A 102 -16.07 -4.73 16.93
N GLN A 103 -14.84 -4.45 17.35
CA GLN A 103 -14.30 -3.10 17.38
C GLN A 103 -13.82 -2.66 16.00
N ASN A 104 -13.78 -1.35 15.76
CA ASN A 104 -13.13 -0.83 14.57
C ASN A 104 -11.61 -0.96 14.69
N LEU A 105 -10.96 -1.40 13.62
CA LEU A 105 -9.51 -1.40 13.54
C LEU A 105 -9.02 0.06 13.41
N ASP A 106 -8.39 0.59 14.47
CA ASP A 106 -7.73 1.90 14.42
C ASP A 106 -6.23 1.76 14.13
N LEU A 107 -5.83 2.15 12.91
CA LEU A 107 -4.42 2.18 12.50
C LEU A 107 -3.81 3.58 12.56
N THR A 108 -4.56 4.60 13.03
CA THR A 108 -4.18 6.01 12.91
C THR A 108 -2.81 6.31 13.50
N PHE A 109 -2.58 5.91 14.75
CA PHE A 109 -1.30 6.14 15.42
C PHE A 109 -0.14 5.42 14.72
N LEU A 110 -0.38 4.19 14.25
CA LEU A 110 0.65 3.41 13.57
C LEU A 110 1.01 4.02 12.22
N MET A 111 0.01 4.49 11.46
CA MET A 111 0.23 5.18 10.19
C MET A 111 0.92 6.53 10.40
N GLN A 112 0.59 7.27 11.45
CA GLN A 112 1.29 8.51 11.81
C GLN A 112 2.76 8.25 12.16
N LYS A 113 3.02 7.20 12.96
CA LYS A 113 4.38 6.78 13.30
C LYS A 113 5.16 6.37 12.05
N PHE A 114 4.57 5.54 11.20
CA PHE A 114 5.18 5.12 9.93
C PHE A 114 5.50 6.32 9.04
N LYS A 115 4.56 7.27 8.90
CA LYS A 115 4.78 8.53 8.19
C LYS A 115 5.97 9.31 8.77
N ALA A 116 6.04 9.47 10.09
CA ALA A 116 7.14 10.17 10.73
C ALA A 116 8.49 9.46 10.51
N GLU A 117 8.53 8.13 10.58
CA GLU A 117 9.72 7.33 10.29
C GLU A 117 10.22 7.54 8.86
N LEU A 118 9.32 7.60 7.87
CA LEU A 118 9.67 7.87 6.48
C LEU A 118 10.36 9.23 6.32
N PHE A 119 9.81 10.30 6.89
CA PHE A 119 10.37 11.65 6.77
C PHE A 119 11.67 11.82 7.56
N ASN A 120 11.76 11.25 8.77
CA ASN A 120 12.96 11.36 9.60
C ASN A 120 14.14 10.57 9.01
N SER A 121 13.88 9.42 8.39
CA SER A 121 14.92 8.59 7.76
C SER A 121 15.45 9.21 6.47
N ASN A 122 14.63 9.95 5.73
CA ASN A 122 15.05 10.60 4.50
C ASN A 122 15.95 11.82 4.75
N PHE A 123 15.78 12.50 5.90
CA PHE A 123 16.58 13.68 6.26
C PHE A 123 18.04 13.37 6.63
N THR A 124 18.36 12.11 6.92
CA THR A 124 19.72 11.67 7.26
C THR A 124 20.57 11.25 6.06
N ALA A 125 19.99 11.23 4.85
CA ALA A 125 20.66 10.79 3.63
C ALA A 125 21.13 11.95 2.72
N SER A 126 21.16 13.18 3.24
CA SER A 126 21.61 14.40 2.54
C SER A 126 22.94 14.91 3.06
#